data_AF-Q4WGQ9-F1
#
_entry.id   AF-Q4WGQ9-F1
#
_cell.length_a   1.000
_cell.length_b   1.000
_cell.length_c   1.000
_cell.angle_alpha   90.00
_cell.angle_beta   90.00
_cell.angle_gamma   90.00
#
_symmetry.space_group_name_H-M   'P 1'
#
loop_
_entity.id
_entity.type
_entity.pdbx_description
1 polymer ?
#
loop_
_entity_poly.entity_id
_entity_poly.type
_entity_poly.pdbx_seq_one_letter_code
_entity_poly.pdbx_strand_id
1 'polypeptide(L)'
;MTVALLSLNLLVTPGLYVSSMLSQLTYSFTNVQQDAVKALLSTAGISLLSILPVIIIIVRQYSSAHPRQPRGCRRLGLPPGHTNLHDEFDPKYSKGTSSDVDGKGQPSWRIKALFTHPIKSCAAIELDVTHVVSTGFAFDRQFCFAEQFTPDQASASDGKTQPYWDARTLRNGHYSRLTLIRPEIWVPDPAAPDYAPDLDEVRSQGVMVVYYPRPAERGRSSFLIKLGVALRLVPRELSFRVPLVPPSDRASAYPSVPVRIWKDTPVAYDYGRHLPHSLREFLAPTAADAGVSRPLTLFRVDPTHHRQVFRNAPRKEELGFQPVTGFADAYPLHILNIASVHDVAARCARDIPRLSVRRFRANIIVEGPEAFAEDHWKRILIRPTGGKSDADSGVEIHVACRTMRCRLPNVDPATGIRHASEPDRTLKSYRRIDPGDPTNACLGMQCVPAAQGS
;
A
#
# COMPACT_ATOMS: atom_id res chain seq x y z
N MET A 1 -43.22 -48.12 110.22
CA MET A 1 -43.15 -49.39 109.47
C MET A 1 -43.63 -49.13 108.04
N THR A 2 -42.68 -49.05 107.10
CA THR A 2 -42.61 -49.79 105.81
C THR A 2 -43.93 -50.01 105.01
N VAL A 3 -44.14 -49.74 103.70
CA VAL A 3 -43.35 -49.96 102.45
C VAL A 3 -44.01 -49.25 101.22
N ALA A 4 -43.17 -48.84 100.22
CA ALA A 4 -43.32 -48.67 98.74
C ALA A 4 -44.17 -47.53 98.12
N LEU A 5 -43.66 -46.61 97.26
CA LEU A 5 -43.01 -46.71 95.91
C LEU A 5 -43.93 -47.43 94.88
N LEU A 6 -44.30 -46.91 93.71
CA LEU A 6 -43.69 -45.95 92.77
C LEU A 6 -44.80 -45.47 91.81
N SER A 7 -44.81 -44.18 91.48
CA SER A 7 -45.72 -43.52 90.55
C SER A 7 -44.93 -42.88 89.41
N LEU A 8 -45.33 -43.05 88.13
CA LEU A 8 -45.52 -41.92 87.21
C LEU A 8 -46.11 -42.29 85.84
N ASN A 9 -46.94 -41.36 85.36
CA ASN A 9 -47.71 -41.33 84.13
C ASN A 9 -46.88 -41.01 82.86
N LEU A 10 -47.42 -41.51 81.74
CA LEU A 10 -47.57 -40.96 80.37
C LEU A 10 -46.81 -39.70 79.89
N LEU A 11 -46.60 -39.74 78.56
CA LEU A 11 -46.45 -38.67 77.53
C LEU A 11 -45.02 -38.31 77.10
N VAL A 12 -44.62 -38.83 75.92
CA VAL A 12 -43.61 -38.19 75.06
C VAL A 12 -44.10 -38.16 73.60
N THR A 13 -44.01 -36.94 73.06
CA THR A 13 -44.52 -36.30 71.84
C THR A 13 -44.09 -36.86 70.47
N PRO A 14 -44.93 -36.80 69.40
CA PRO A 14 -44.53 -37.07 68.01
C PRO A 14 -43.86 -35.89 67.26
N GLY A 15 -43.67 -34.72 67.90
CA GLY A 15 -43.27 -33.48 67.21
C GLY A 15 -41.76 -33.27 66.97
N LEU A 16 -40.89 -33.96 67.70
CA LEU A 16 -39.44 -33.69 67.69
C LEU A 16 -38.68 -34.36 66.53
N TYR A 17 -39.18 -35.50 66.01
CA TYR A 17 -38.52 -36.21 64.91
C TYR A 17 -38.76 -35.54 63.54
N VAL A 18 -39.95 -34.98 63.33
CA VAL A 18 -40.32 -34.32 62.06
C VAL A 18 -39.59 -32.97 61.91
N SER A 19 -39.45 -32.21 63.00
CA SER A 19 -38.68 -30.95 62.99
C SER A 19 -37.19 -31.16 62.74
N SER A 20 -36.61 -32.26 63.26
CA SER A 20 -35.21 -32.64 63.01
C SER A 20 -34.97 -33.02 61.55
N MET A 21 -35.84 -33.85 60.96
CA MET A 21 -35.72 -34.22 59.55
C MET A 21 -35.97 -33.03 58.61
N LEU A 22 -36.96 -32.19 58.88
CA LEU A 22 -37.22 -30.98 58.09
C LEU A 22 -36.04 -30.01 58.17
N SER A 23 -35.44 -29.81 59.34
CA SER A 23 -34.24 -28.99 59.52
C SER A 23 -33.03 -29.55 58.76
N GLN A 24 -32.83 -30.87 58.75
CA GLN A 24 -31.74 -31.52 57.99
C GLN A 24 -31.97 -31.45 56.47
N LEU A 25 -33.23 -31.57 56.02
CA LEU A 25 -33.63 -31.42 54.62
C LEU A 25 -33.45 -29.97 54.14
N THR A 26 -33.87 -28.97 54.92
CA THR A 26 -33.64 -27.56 54.59
C THR A 26 -32.16 -27.21 54.59
N TYR A 27 -31.37 -27.70 55.56
CA TYR A 27 -29.93 -27.48 55.62
C TYR A 27 -29.20 -28.12 54.43
N SER A 28 -29.62 -29.32 54.01
CA SER A 28 -29.09 -29.99 52.82
C SER A 28 -29.48 -29.28 51.53
N PHE A 29 -30.71 -28.79 51.41
CA PHE A 29 -31.16 -28.02 50.25
C PHE A 29 -30.41 -26.69 50.11
N THR A 30 -30.16 -25.98 51.22
CA THR A 30 -29.37 -24.74 51.21
C THR A 30 -27.92 -24.97 50.82
N ASN A 31 -27.30 -26.08 51.25
CA ASN A 31 -25.93 -26.43 50.86
C ASN A 31 -25.84 -26.81 49.37
N VAL A 32 -26.79 -27.60 48.86
CA VAL A 32 -26.84 -27.97 47.43
C VAL A 32 -27.03 -26.73 46.54
N GLN A 33 -27.87 -25.78 46.93
CA GLN A 33 -28.00 -24.51 46.20
C GLN A 33 -26.72 -23.66 46.27
N GLN A 34 -26.07 -23.59 47.44
CA GLN A 34 -24.79 -22.87 47.56
C GLN A 34 -23.68 -23.49 46.73
N ASP A 35 -23.59 -24.81 46.69
CA ASP A 35 -22.58 -25.52 45.90
C ASP A 35 -22.85 -25.45 44.40
N ALA A 36 -24.12 -25.49 43.99
CA ALA A 36 -24.51 -25.24 42.60
C ALA A 36 -24.17 -23.80 42.15
N VAL A 37 -24.42 -22.79 43.00
CA VAL A 37 -24.04 -21.39 42.71
C VAL A 37 -22.52 -21.21 42.66
N LYS A 38 -21.78 -21.82 43.58
CA LYS A 38 -20.30 -21.82 43.55
C LYS A 38 -19.75 -22.52 42.30
N ALA A 39 -20.36 -23.64 41.89
CA ALA A 39 -19.99 -24.36 40.67
C ALA A 39 -20.33 -23.55 39.40
N LEU A 40 -21.46 -22.85 39.38
CA LEU A 40 -21.82 -21.96 38.27
C LEU A 40 -20.87 -20.76 38.18
N LEU A 41 -20.53 -20.15 39.32
CA LEU A 41 -19.59 -19.03 39.40
C LEU A 41 -18.16 -19.47 39.06
N SER A 42 -17.75 -20.68 39.45
CA SER A 42 -16.43 -21.22 39.11
C SER A 42 -16.33 -21.60 37.64
N THR A 43 -17.35 -22.25 37.07
CA THR A 43 -17.39 -22.57 35.63
C THR A 43 -17.50 -21.32 34.76
N ALA A 44 -18.30 -20.33 35.15
CA ALA A 44 -18.37 -19.02 34.48
C ALA A 44 -17.04 -18.26 34.60
N GLY A 45 -16.41 -18.25 35.78
CA GLY A 45 -15.12 -17.62 36.02
C GLY A 45 -13.99 -18.28 35.23
N ILE A 46 -13.94 -19.61 35.20
CA ILE A 46 -13.01 -20.40 34.36
C ILE A 46 -13.26 -20.11 32.88
N SER A 47 -14.51 -20.08 32.42
CA SER A 47 -14.84 -19.76 31.03
C SER A 47 -14.40 -18.33 30.66
N LEU A 48 -14.63 -17.35 31.52
CA LEU A 48 -14.22 -15.95 31.32
C LEU A 48 -12.69 -15.82 31.26
N LEU A 49 -11.97 -16.49 32.18
CA LEU A 49 -10.50 -16.56 32.19
C LEU A 49 -9.94 -17.30 30.97
N SER A 50 -10.67 -18.27 30.43
CA SER A 50 -10.30 -19.00 29.21
C SER A 50 -10.47 -18.15 27.95
N ILE A 51 -11.46 -17.24 27.95
CA ILE A 51 -11.76 -16.35 26.82
C ILE A 51 -10.92 -15.07 26.88
N LEU A 52 -10.45 -14.65 28.05
CA LEU A 52 -9.66 -13.42 28.22
C LEU A 52 -8.38 -13.37 27.35
N PRO A 53 -7.55 -14.43 27.22
CA PRO A 53 -6.41 -14.44 26.30
C PRO A 53 -6.84 -14.28 24.85
N VAL A 54 -7.97 -14.89 24.47
CA VAL A 54 -8.54 -14.78 23.13
C VAL A 54 -9.01 -13.36 22.87
N ILE A 55 -9.70 -12.72 23.83
CA ILE A 55 -10.08 -11.31 23.76
C ILE A 55 -8.85 -10.41 23.65
N ILE A 56 -7.82 -10.62 24.47
CA ILE A 56 -6.58 -9.83 24.42
C ILE A 56 -5.90 -9.97 23.05
N ILE A 57 -5.86 -11.19 22.49
CA ILE A 57 -5.33 -11.44 21.15
C ILE A 57 -6.19 -10.72 20.09
N ILE A 58 -7.52 -10.82 20.17
CA ILE A 58 -8.44 -10.13 19.25
C ILE A 58 -8.26 -8.62 19.34
N VAL A 59 -8.23 -8.03 20.54
CA VAL A 59 -8.05 -6.59 20.76
C VAL A 59 -6.68 -6.13 20.25
N ARG A 60 -5.60 -6.89 20.51
CA ARG A 60 -4.27 -6.60 19.96
C ARG A 60 -4.28 -6.65 18.43
N GLN A 61 -4.85 -7.69 17.84
CA GLN A 61 -4.93 -7.82 16.38
C GLN A 61 -5.79 -6.74 15.74
N TYR A 62 -6.92 -6.39 16.36
CA TYR A 62 -7.80 -5.32 15.92
C TYR A 62 -7.10 -3.96 15.97
N SER A 63 -6.37 -3.68 17.05
CA SER A 63 -5.57 -2.46 17.22
C SER A 63 -4.41 -2.37 16.22
N SER A 64 -3.74 -3.50 15.91
CA SER A 64 -2.66 -3.55 14.91
C SER A 64 -3.13 -3.29 13.48
N ALA A 65 -4.41 -3.48 13.16
CA ALA A 65 -4.93 -3.20 11.83
C ALA A 65 -5.71 -1.90 11.68
N HIS A 66 -6.10 -1.27 12.78
CA HIS A 66 -6.59 0.10 12.79
C HIS A 66 -5.57 0.98 13.50
N PRO A 67 -4.38 1.18 12.89
CA PRO A 67 -3.38 2.06 13.47
C PRO A 67 -4.01 3.42 13.72
N ARG A 68 -3.84 3.96 14.94
CA ARG A 68 -4.26 5.34 15.28
C ARG A 68 -3.78 6.30 14.19
N GLN A 69 -4.59 7.25 13.78
CA GLN A 69 -4.15 8.20 12.76
C GLN A 69 -2.83 8.89 13.20
N PRO A 70 -1.87 9.10 12.29
CA PRO A 70 -0.66 9.87 12.60
C PRO A 70 -1.04 11.24 13.17
N ARG A 71 -0.47 11.58 14.33
CA ARG A 71 -0.83 12.80 15.06
C ARG A 71 -0.30 14.04 14.37
N GLY A 72 -1.03 15.15 14.46
CA GLY A 72 -0.59 16.43 13.88
C GLY A 72 -0.41 16.39 12.35
N CYS A 73 -1.05 15.43 11.68
CA CYS A 73 -0.89 15.21 10.25
C CYS A 73 -2.25 15.12 9.55
N ARG A 74 -2.29 15.54 8.29
CA ARG A 74 -3.40 15.28 7.37
C ARG A 74 -3.02 14.21 6.35
N ARG A 75 -4.01 13.38 5.98
CA ARG A 75 -3.84 12.38 4.92
C ARG A 75 -3.83 13.06 3.55
N LEU A 76 -2.90 12.67 2.70
CA LEU A 76 -2.78 13.12 1.32
C LEU A 76 -3.57 12.21 0.37
N GLY A 77 -4.19 12.81 -0.65
CA GLY A 77 -4.99 12.13 -1.66
C GLY A 77 -6.51 12.24 -1.45
N LEU A 78 -7.27 11.72 -2.41
CA LEU A 78 -8.72 11.76 -2.41
C LEU A 78 -9.31 11.11 -1.14
N PRO A 79 -10.50 11.57 -0.67
CA PRO A 79 -11.21 10.93 0.42
C PRO A 79 -11.39 9.43 0.20
N PRO A 80 -11.42 8.59 1.26
CA PRO A 80 -11.60 7.15 1.09
C PRO A 80 -12.87 6.84 0.27
N GLY A 81 -12.78 5.86 -0.64
CA GLY A 81 -13.88 5.47 -1.51
C GLY A 81 -14.13 6.39 -2.72
N HIS A 82 -13.41 7.51 -2.85
CA HIS A 82 -13.53 8.41 -4.00
C HIS A 82 -12.45 8.09 -5.04
N THR A 83 -12.82 8.19 -6.32
CA THR A 83 -11.90 8.04 -7.46
C THR A 83 -12.46 8.72 -8.70
N ASN A 84 -11.60 9.37 -9.48
CA ASN A 84 -11.93 9.92 -10.78
C ASN A 84 -11.94 8.84 -11.89
N LEU A 85 -11.60 7.59 -11.56
CA LEU A 85 -11.60 6.44 -12.46
C LEU A 85 -12.83 5.53 -12.28
N HIS A 86 -13.87 5.94 -11.56
CA HIS A 86 -15.08 5.12 -11.34
C HIS A 86 -15.77 4.73 -12.66
N ASP A 87 -15.62 5.56 -13.69
CA ASP A 87 -16.15 5.37 -15.03
C ASP A 87 -15.06 5.10 -16.07
N GLU A 88 -13.86 4.63 -15.68
CA GLU A 88 -12.71 4.47 -16.60
C GLU A 88 -12.99 3.58 -17.83
N PHE A 89 -14.02 2.73 -17.77
CA PHE A 89 -14.41 1.80 -18.84
C PHE A 89 -15.58 2.32 -19.70
N ASP A 90 -16.06 3.54 -19.46
CA ASP A 90 -17.15 4.14 -20.23
C ASP A 90 -16.71 4.37 -21.69
N PRO A 91 -17.46 3.87 -22.69
CA PRO A 91 -17.14 4.03 -24.11
C PRO A 91 -17.03 5.49 -24.58
N LYS A 92 -17.54 6.46 -23.82
CA LYS A 92 -17.36 7.89 -24.14
C LYS A 92 -15.87 8.30 -24.21
N TYR A 93 -15.01 7.56 -23.51
CA TYR A 93 -13.56 7.79 -23.51
C TYR A 93 -12.83 7.10 -24.68
N SER A 94 -13.50 6.27 -25.48
CA SER A 94 -12.87 5.53 -26.58
C SER A 94 -12.60 6.39 -27.81
N LYS A 95 -13.22 7.58 -27.92
CA LYS A 95 -13.10 8.49 -29.05
C LYS A 95 -12.60 9.86 -28.57
N GLY A 96 -11.92 10.59 -29.45
CA GLY A 96 -11.61 11.99 -29.17
C GLY A 96 -12.90 12.83 -29.15
N THR A 97 -12.94 13.80 -28.24
CA THR A 97 -13.94 14.87 -28.21
C THR A 97 -13.33 16.13 -28.82
N SER A 98 -14.16 17.10 -29.22
CA SER A 98 -13.67 18.43 -29.57
C SER A 98 -12.84 18.98 -28.41
N SER A 99 -11.62 19.45 -28.69
CA SER A 99 -10.80 20.11 -27.69
C SER A 99 -11.40 21.48 -27.37
N ASP A 100 -11.44 21.84 -26.09
CA ASP A 100 -11.57 23.25 -25.71
C ASP A 100 -10.33 23.99 -26.23
N VAL A 101 -10.44 25.30 -26.42
CA VAL A 101 -9.32 26.12 -26.89
C VAL A 101 -8.90 27.03 -25.74
N ASP A 102 -7.60 27.04 -25.43
CA ASP A 102 -7.08 27.94 -24.40
C ASP A 102 -7.07 29.40 -24.88
N GLY A 103 -6.75 30.35 -23.99
CA GLY A 103 -6.69 31.78 -24.33
C GLY A 103 -5.69 32.15 -25.44
N LYS A 104 -4.85 31.20 -25.89
CA LYS A 104 -3.87 31.37 -26.98
C LYS A 104 -4.28 30.62 -28.26
N GLY A 105 -5.48 30.07 -28.34
CA GLY A 105 -5.91 29.34 -29.52
C GLY A 105 -5.43 27.89 -29.58
N GLN A 106 -4.81 27.36 -28.51
CA GLN A 106 -4.27 26.00 -28.50
C GLN A 106 -5.29 24.97 -27.98
N PRO A 107 -5.31 23.74 -28.52
CA PRO A 107 -6.11 22.66 -27.97
C PRO A 107 -5.82 22.43 -26.49
N SER A 108 -6.87 22.30 -25.71
CA SER A 108 -6.84 22.02 -24.28
C SER A 108 -7.75 20.84 -23.95
N TRP A 109 -7.30 20.06 -22.97
CA TRP A 109 -7.93 18.81 -22.56
C TRP A 109 -7.92 18.70 -21.05
N ARG A 110 -8.77 17.82 -20.52
CA ARG A 110 -8.96 17.66 -19.09
C ARG A 110 -8.04 16.59 -18.52
N ILE A 111 -7.47 16.88 -17.35
CA ILE A 111 -6.84 15.84 -16.52
C ILE A 111 -7.95 15.02 -15.87
N LYS A 112 -8.00 13.74 -16.24
CA LYS A 112 -8.92 12.73 -15.69
C LYS A 112 -8.56 12.41 -14.25
N ALA A 113 -7.29 12.13 -13.99
CA ALA A 113 -6.80 11.68 -12.69
C ALA A 113 -5.31 11.97 -12.52
N LEU A 114 -4.90 12.25 -11.27
CA LEU A 114 -3.50 12.40 -10.87
C LEU A 114 -3.11 11.31 -9.89
N PHE A 115 -1.91 10.76 -10.06
CA PHE A 115 -1.37 9.68 -9.24
C PHE A 115 0.06 9.96 -8.81
N THR A 116 0.33 9.73 -7.52
CA THR A 116 1.68 9.53 -7.00
C THR A 116 1.84 8.06 -6.60
N HIS A 117 3.03 7.50 -6.81
CA HIS A 117 3.36 6.12 -6.46
C HIS A 117 4.47 6.11 -5.39
N PRO A 118 4.15 6.30 -4.10
CA PRO A 118 5.17 6.48 -3.05
C PRO A 118 6.24 5.39 -3.02
N ILE A 119 5.80 4.14 -3.16
CA ILE A 119 6.67 2.98 -3.26
C ILE A 119 6.63 2.45 -4.70
N LYS A 120 7.81 2.28 -5.30
CA LYS A 120 7.98 1.65 -6.61
C LYS A 120 7.23 0.31 -6.63
N SER A 121 6.50 0.08 -7.72
CA SER A 121 5.71 -1.15 -7.95
C SER A 121 4.51 -1.40 -7.04
N CYS A 122 4.24 -0.54 -6.04
CA CYS A 122 3.05 -0.63 -5.17
C CYS A 122 1.88 0.21 -5.70
N ALA A 123 0.73 0.13 -5.04
CA ALA A 123 -0.46 0.91 -5.41
C ALA A 123 -0.19 2.42 -5.38
N ALA A 124 -0.93 3.17 -6.19
CA ALA A 124 -0.87 4.62 -6.23
C ALA A 124 -1.78 5.25 -5.18
N ILE A 125 -1.50 6.51 -4.86
CA ILE A 125 -2.44 7.42 -4.20
C ILE A 125 -2.99 8.35 -5.28
N GLU A 126 -4.31 8.41 -5.39
CA GLU A 126 -4.99 9.34 -6.29
C GLU A 126 -5.10 10.72 -5.62
N LEU A 127 -4.86 11.78 -6.40
CA LEU A 127 -4.71 13.15 -5.91
C LEU A 127 -5.70 14.09 -6.62
N ASP A 128 -6.22 15.07 -5.88
CA ASP A 128 -6.87 16.25 -6.47
C ASP A 128 -5.82 17.29 -6.89
N VAL A 129 -4.78 17.46 -6.06
CA VAL A 129 -3.69 18.42 -6.24
C VAL A 129 -2.37 17.80 -5.82
N THR A 130 -1.29 18.20 -6.49
CA THR A 130 0.07 17.78 -6.14
C THR A 130 1.06 18.90 -6.41
N HIS A 131 2.10 18.97 -5.59
CA HIS A 131 3.27 19.78 -5.90
C HIS A 131 4.16 19.05 -6.89
N VAL A 132 4.76 19.83 -7.78
CA VAL A 132 5.75 19.37 -8.75
C VAL A 132 7.14 19.80 -8.26
N VAL A 133 8.01 18.81 -8.09
CA VAL A 133 9.40 18.95 -7.65
C VAL A 133 10.35 18.45 -8.76
N SER A 134 11.65 18.60 -8.55
CA SER A 134 12.67 18.19 -9.54
C SER A 134 12.61 16.71 -9.93
N THR A 135 12.07 15.84 -9.07
CA THR A 135 11.86 14.41 -9.32
C THR A 135 10.45 14.06 -9.82
N GLY A 136 9.62 15.03 -10.23
CA GLY A 136 8.26 14.82 -10.69
C GLY A 136 7.23 15.23 -9.65
N PHE A 137 6.22 14.40 -9.36
CA PHE A 137 5.28 14.68 -8.29
C PHE A 137 5.92 14.46 -6.91
N ALA A 138 5.56 15.30 -5.95
CA ALA A 138 5.94 15.10 -4.57
C ALA A 138 5.58 13.68 -4.10
N PHE A 139 6.48 13.09 -3.31
CA PHE A 139 6.39 11.72 -2.79
C PHE A 139 6.45 10.61 -3.84
N ASP A 140 6.52 10.89 -5.16
CA ASP A 140 6.50 9.83 -6.17
C ASP A 140 7.81 9.04 -6.19
N ARG A 141 7.68 7.71 -6.07
CA ARG A 141 8.76 6.71 -6.20
C ARG A 141 10.00 7.04 -5.36
N GLN A 142 9.77 7.60 -4.18
CA GLN A 142 10.81 7.86 -3.19
C GLN A 142 11.26 6.59 -2.45
N PHE A 143 10.43 5.55 -2.47
CA PHE A 143 10.72 4.27 -1.83
C PHE A 143 10.75 3.12 -2.82
N CYS A 144 11.51 2.06 -2.52
CA CYS A 144 11.44 0.79 -3.23
C CYS A 144 11.78 -0.40 -2.32
N PHE A 145 11.21 -1.57 -2.61
CA PHE A 145 11.69 -2.81 -2.00
C PHE A 145 12.89 -3.35 -2.77
N ALA A 146 13.89 -3.89 -2.08
CA ALA A 146 15.03 -4.55 -2.71
C ALA A 146 15.45 -5.80 -1.94
N GLU A 147 15.95 -6.78 -2.70
CA GLU A 147 16.51 -8.03 -2.17
C GLU A 147 18.03 -7.95 -2.15
N GLN A 148 18.66 -8.56 -1.14
CA GLN A 148 20.10 -8.70 -1.08
C GLN A 148 20.56 -9.96 -1.81
N PHE A 149 21.58 -9.82 -2.65
CA PHE A 149 22.22 -10.90 -3.38
C PHE A 149 23.63 -11.06 -2.87
N THR A 150 24.00 -12.29 -2.57
CA THR A 150 25.39 -12.70 -2.33
C THR A 150 25.85 -13.45 -3.58
N PRO A 151 26.88 -12.99 -4.30
CA PRO A 151 27.43 -13.71 -5.44
C PRO A 151 27.92 -15.12 -5.03
N ASP A 152 27.63 -16.14 -5.84
CA ASP A 152 28.20 -17.47 -5.63
C ASP A 152 29.70 -17.45 -5.99
N GLN A 153 30.52 -18.18 -5.23
CA GLN A 153 31.99 -18.20 -5.41
C GLN A 153 32.43 -18.63 -6.82
N ALA A 154 31.63 -19.42 -7.54
CA ALA A 154 31.91 -19.85 -8.92
C ALA A 154 31.71 -18.75 -9.99
N SER A 155 31.01 -17.67 -9.66
CA SER A 155 30.77 -16.51 -10.55
C SER A 155 31.73 -15.33 -10.28
N ALA A 156 32.74 -15.55 -9.45
CA ALA A 156 33.74 -14.56 -9.05
C ALA A 156 34.79 -14.23 -10.14
N SER A 157 34.67 -14.75 -11.36
CA SER A 157 35.57 -14.40 -12.47
C SER A 157 35.46 -12.92 -12.90
N ASP A 158 34.40 -12.22 -12.48
CA ASP A 158 34.11 -10.82 -12.80
C ASP A 158 34.38 -9.83 -11.64
N GLY A 159 35.06 -10.27 -10.57
CA GLY A 159 35.50 -9.38 -9.47
C GLY A 159 34.40 -8.85 -8.54
N LYS A 160 33.13 -9.26 -8.70
CA LYS A 160 32.03 -8.87 -7.80
C LYS A 160 31.90 -9.88 -6.65
N THR A 161 32.57 -9.62 -5.55
CA THR A 161 32.57 -10.47 -4.33
C THR A 161 31.69 -9.95 -3.19
N GLN A 162 31.21 -8.70 -3.26
CA GLN A 162 30.43 -8.09 -2.17
C GLN A 162 28.92 -8.30 -2.34
N PRO A 163 28.16 -8.52 -1.24
CA PRO A 163 26.72 -8.50 -1.27
C PRO A 163 26.18 -7.16 -1.80
N TYR A 164 25.12 -7.20 -2.60
CA TYR A 164 24.49 -6.00 -3.14
C TYR A 164 22.97 -6.07 -3.06
N TRP A 165 22.32 -4.91 -2.97
CA TRP A 165 20.87 -4.78 -3.00
C TRP A 165 20.38 -4.54 -4.42
N ASP A 166 19.31 -5.20 -4.84
CA ASP A 166 18.71 -5.03 -6.17
C ASP A 166 17.19 -4.88 -6.09
N ALA A 167 16.71 -3.75 -6.61
CA ALA A 167 15.32 -3.32 -6.51
C ALA A 167 14.36 -4.33 -7.15
N ARG A 168 13.31 -4.67 -6.40
CA ARG A 168 12.24 -5.57 -6.83
C ARG A 168 11.12 -4.79 -7.49
N THR A 169 10.58 -5.36 -8.55
CA THR A 169 9.52 -4.74 -9.35
C THR A 169 8.47 -5.77 -9.76
N LEU A 170 7.33 -5.29 -10.25
CA LEU A 170 6.29 -6.13 -10.85
C LEU A 170 6.77 -6.94 -12.08
N ARG A 171 7.95 -6.64 -12.64
CA ARG A 171 8.57 -7.45 -13.71
C ARG A 171 9.04 -8.80 -13.18
N ASN A 172 9.47 -8.84 -11.92
CA ASN A 172 9.95 -10.03 -11.24
C ASN A 172 8.73 -10.90 -10.86
N GLY A 173 8.68 -12.15 -11.35
CA GLY A 173 7.47 -12.98 -11.36
C GLY A 173 6.65 -12.99 -10.06
N HIS A 174 7.26 -13.40 -8.95
CA HIS A 174 6.58 -13.54 -7.65
C HIS A 174 6.31 -12.20 -6.94
N TYR A 175 6.93 -11.10 -7.39
CA TYR A 175 6.71 -9.76 -6.83
C TYR A 175 5.48 -9.06 -7.42
N SER A 176 4.63 -9.76 -8.20
CA SER A 176 3.36 -9.21 -8.68
C SER A 176 2.45 -8.72 -7.54
N ARG A 177 2.55 -9.36 -6.36
CA ARG A 177 1.83 -9.00 -5.14
C ARG A 177 2.20 -7.62 -4.56
N LEU A 178 3.31 -7.01 -4.99
CA LEU A 178 3.64 -5.63 -4.60
C LEU A 178 2.50 -4.66 -4.96
N THR A 179 1.75 -4.92 -6.04
CA THR A 179 0.63 -4.04 -6.43
C THR A 179 -0.52 -4.00 -5.41
N LEU A 180 -0.59 -4.99 -4.51
CA LEU A 180 -1.59 -5.06 -3.44
C LEU A 180 -1.13 -4.32 -2.17
N ILE A 181 0.11 -3.83 -2.13
CA ILE A 181 0.60 -2.98 -1.05
C ILE A 181 0.10 -1.57 -1.32
N ARG A 182 -0.63 -1.01 -0.35
CA ARG A 182 -1.28 0.30 -0.44
C ARG A 182 -0.60 1.29 0.51
N PRO A 183 0.20 2.24 -0.01
CA PRO A 183 0.74 3.32 0.81
C PRO A 183 -0.33 4.40 1.02
N GLU A 184 -0.29 5.03 2.19
CA GLU A 184 -0.92 6.30 2.50
C GLU A 184 0.16 7.27 2.99
N ILE A 185 0.11 8.51 2.53
CA ILE A 185 1.02 9.56 2.95
C ILE A 185 0.27 10.51 3.88
N TRP A 186 0.87 10.78 5.04
CA TRP A 186 0.37 11.72 6.04
C TRP A 186 1.41 12.81 6.20
N VAL A 187 1.02 14.06 5.93
CA VAL A 187 1.91 15.22 5.98
C VAL A 187 1.55 16.09 7.19
N PRO A 188 2.52 16.75 7.84
CA PRO A 188 2.25 17.61 8.98
C PRO A 188 1.25 18.71 8.62
N ASP A 189 0.30 18.96 9.52
CA ASP A 189 -0.74 19.96 9.35
C ASP A 189 -0.86 20.79 10.63
N PRO A 190 -0.32 22.03 10.64
CA PRO A 190 -0.43 22.93 11.79
C PRO A 190 -1.87 23.27 12.19
N ALA A 191 -2.86 23.06 11.30
CA ALA A 191 -4.27 23.24 11.62
C ALA A 191 -4.91 22.02 12.31
N ALA A 192 -4.21 20.89 12.40
CA ALA A 192 -4.71 19.70 13.07
C ALA A 192 -4.80 19.94 14.60
N PRO A 193 -5.90 19.51 15.26
CA PRO A 193 -6.15 19.79 16.67
C PRO A 193 -5.15 19.14 17.63
N ASP A 194 -4.46 18.09 17.18
CA ASP A 194 -3.46 17.36 17.95
C ASP A 194 -2.02 17.62 17.46
N TYR A 195 -1.81 18.69 16.68
CA TYR A 195 -0.51 19.12 16.20
C TYR A 195 0.41 19.56 17.34
N ALA A 196 1.64 19.06 17.33
CA ALA A 196 2.73 19.63 18.11
C ALA A 196 4.06 19.46 17.35
N PRO A 197 4.95 20.49 17.37
CA PRO A 197 6.17 20.50 16.54
C PRO A 197 7.22 19.46 16.98
N ASP A 198 7.13 18.97 18.21
CA ASP A 198 8.01 17.97 18.80
C ASP A 198 7.60 16.52 18.48
N LEU A 199 6.42 16.30 17.88
CA LEU A 199 5.96 14.98 17.45
C LEU A 199 6.94 14.35 16.46
N ASP A 200 7.23 13.06 16.64
CA ASP A 200 8.07 12.27 15.72
C ASP A 200 7.51 12.35 14.28
N GLU A 201 6.18 12.35 14.12
CA GLU A 201 5.50 12.53 12.83
C GLU A 201 5.81 13.88 12.16
N VAL A 202 5.87 14.97 12.93
CA VAL A 202 6.14 16.32 12.42
C VAL A 202 7.62 16.49 12.11
N ARG A 203 8.49 16.03 13.01
CA ARG A 203 9.96 16.09 12.85
C ARG A 203 10.46 15.26 11.66
N SER A 204 9.75 14.20 11.29
CA SER A 204 10.04 13.38 10.10
C SER A 204 9.40 13.91 8.80
N GLN A 205 8.83 15.12 8.84
CA GLN A 205 8.11 15.74 7.72
C GLN A 205 6.92 14.91 7.23
N GLY A 206 6.37 14.07 8.11
CA GLY A 206 5.24 13.20 7.85
C GLY A 206 5.57 11.72 7.96
N VAL A 207 4.54 10.90 7.79
CA VAL A 207 4.60 9.45 7.92
C VAL A 207 3.93 8.77 6.73
N MET A 208 4.52 7.69 6.26
CA MET A 208 3.86 6.76 5.35
C MET A 208 3.30 5.58 6.14
N VAL A 209 2.00 5.34 6.02
CA VAL A 209 1.33 4.13 6.53
C VAL A 209 1.17 3.16 5.37
N VAL A 210 1.68 1.94 5.51
CA VAL A 210 1.71 0.96 4.44
C VAL A 210 0.80 -0.21 4.81
N TYR A 211 -0.27 -0.40 4.04
CA TYR A 211 -1.23 -1.48 4.21
C TYR A 211 -0.94 -2.61 3.23
N TYR A 212 -1.17 -3.85 3.65
CA TYR A 212 -1.01 -5.03 2.81
C TYR A 212 -1.94 -6.15 3.27
N PRO A 213 -2.37 -7.05 2.36
CA PRO A 213 -3.22 -8.18 2.73
C PRO A 213 -2.53 -9.08 3.76
N ARG A 214 -3.31 -9.57 4.72
CA ARG A 214 -2.83 -10.57 5.68
C ARG A 214 -2.37 -11.84 4.93
N PRO A 215 -1.15 -12.34 5.17
CA PRO A 215 -0.71 -13.63 4.64
C PRO A 215 -1.70 -14.75 4.98
N ALA A 216 -1.86 -15.71 4.07
CA ALA A 216 -2.65 -16.90 4.37
C ALA A 216 -1.86 -17.79 5.36
N GLU A 217 -2.30 -17.86 6.61
CA GLU A 217 -1.64 -18.70 7.60
C GLU A 217 -1.68 -20.17 7.21
N ARG A 218 -0.52 -20.84 7.34
CA ARG A 218 -0.37 -22.29 7.19
C ARG A 218 -0.47 -22.94 8.58
N GLY A 219 -1.35 -23.93 8.73
CA GLY A 219 -1.46 -24.73 9.96
C GLY A 219 -2.85 -24.70 10.62
N ARG A 220 -2.94 -25.26 11.84
CA ARG A 220 -4.21 -25.49 12.56
C ARG A 220 -4.92 -24.19 12.99
N SER A 221 -4.20 -23.07 13.15
CA SER A 221 -4.77 -21.73 13.44
C SER A 221 -5.47 -21.08 12.25
N SER A 222 -5.23 -21.56 11.03
CA SER A 222 -5.74 -20.97 9.77
C SER A 222 -7.27 -20.91 9.74
N PHE A 223 -7.96 -21.92 10.30
CA PHE A 223 -9.41 -21.94 10.36
C PHE A 223 -9.97 -20.84 11.27
N LEU A 224 -9.43 -20.68 12.48
CA LEU A 224 -9.90 -19.68 13.45
C LEU A 224 -9.72 -18.26 12.92
N ILE A 225 -8.60 -18.00 12.24
CA ILE A 225 -8.35 -16.68 11.65
C ILE A 225 -9.24 -16.42 10.45
N LYS A 226 -9.43 -17.41 9.57
CA LYS A 226 -10.39 -17.29 8.45
C LYS A 226 -11.80 -17.02 8.96
N LEU A 227 -12.23 -17.73 10.00
CA LEU A 227 -13.51 -17.51 10.65
C LEU A 227 -13.58 -16.12 11.29
N GLY A 228 -12.54 -15.70 12.01
CA GLY A 228 -12.45 -14.36 12.60
C GLY A 228 -12.50 -13.25 11.55
N VAL A 229 -11.87 -13.44 10.39
CA VAL A 229 -11.94 -12.53 9.25
C VAL A 229 -13.33 -12.50 8.64
N ALA A 230 -13.99 -13.65 8.50
CA ALA A 230 -15.36 -13.75 8.01
C ALA A 230 -16.35 -13.05 8.95
N LEU A 231 -16.16 -13.20 10.26
CA LEU A 231 -16.94 -12.56 11.32
C LEU A 231 -16.54 -11.10 11.60
N ARG A 232 -15.59 -10.53 10.85
CA ARG A 232 -15.05 -9.16 11.04
C ARG A 232 -14.41 -8.89 12.41
N LEU A 233 -14.08 -9.95 13.15
CA LEU A 233 -13.33 -9.87 14.41
C LEU A 233 -11.83 -9.72 14.16
N VAL A 234 -11.35 -10.23 13.02
CA VAL A 234 -9.97 -10.14 12.58
C VAL A 234 -9.90 -9.32 11.28
N PRO A 235 -8.99 -8.35 11.20
CA PRO A 235 -8.81 -7.52 10.02
C PRO A 235 -8.19 -8.29 8.84
N ARG A 236 -8.65 -7.96 7.64
CA ARG A 236 -8.17 -8.53 6.35
C ARG A 236 -6.80 -8.00 5.93
N GLU A 237 -6.47 -6.80 6.37
CA GLU A 237 -5.21 -6.13 6.07
C GLU A 237 -4.39 -5.94 7.36
N LEU A 238 -3.08 -5.90 7.18
CA LEU A 238 -2.10 -5.49 8.18
C LEU A 238 -1.48 -4.17 7.75
N SER A 239 -0.86 -3.46 8.69
CA SER A 239 -0.18 -2.21 8.38
C SER A 239 1.10 -2.04 9.20
N PHE A 240 2.01 -1.21 8.68
CA PHE A 240 3.15 -0.69 9.42
C PHE A 240 3.40 0.77 9.02
N ARG A 241 4.23 1.48 9.79
CA ARG A 241 4.53 2.89 9.55
C ARG A 241 6.01 3.10 9.33
N VAL A 242 6.33 4.08 8.50
CA VAL A 242 7.69 4.58 8.31
C VAL A 242 7.68 6.10 8.24
N PRO A 243 8.70 6.80 8.79
CA PRO A 243 8.83 8.24 8.60
C PRO A 243 9.06 8.56 7.11
N LEU A 244 8.60 9.74 6.64
CA LEU A 244 8.88 10.18 5.26
C LEU A 244 10.32 10.63 5.10
N VAL A 245 10.93 11.16 6.16
CA VAL A 245 12.36 11.53 6.21
C VAL A 245 12.98 10.91 7.48
N PRO A 246 14.16 10.28 7.40
CA PRO A 246 14.86 9.80 8.59
C PRO A 246 15.00 10.93 9.63
N PRO A 247 14.54 10.74 10.88
CA PRO A 247 14.74 11.74 11.93
C PRO A 247 16.23 12.01 12.14
N SER A 248 16.62 13.29 12.17
CA SER A 248 18.02 13.72 12.27
C SER A 248 18.72 13.23 13.55
N ASP A 249 17.97 13.12 14.65
CA ASP A 249 18.44 12.61 15.95
C ASP A 249 18.63 11.08 15.98
N ARG A 250 18.11 10.36 14.99
CA ARG A 250 18.19 8.90 14.88
C ARG A 250 18.76 8.46 13.52
N ALA A 251 19.56 9.30 12.88
CA ALA A 251 20.12 9.05 11.55
C ALA A 251 20.91 7.72 11.46
N SER A 252 21.63 7.35 12.52
CA SER A 252 22.39 6.09 12.60
C SER A 252 21.52 4.83 12.47
N ALA A 253 20.22 4.94 12.71
CA ALA A 253 19.28 3.84 12.55
C ALA A 253 18.79 3.64 11.10
N TYR A 254 19.24 4.47 10.17
CA TYR A 254 18.89 4.45 8.76
C TYR A 254 20.18 4.48 7.92
N PRO A 255 20.95 3.38 7.87
CA PRO A 255 22.23 3.36 7.17
C PRO A 255 22.02 3.61 5.67
N SER A 256 22.89 4.42 5.09
CA SER A 256 22.95 4.66 3.65
C SER A 256 23.66 3.51 2.95
N VAL A 257 22.99 2.87 1.99
CA VAL A 257 23.56 1.76 1.21
C VAL A 257 23.28 1.93 -0.28
N PRO A 258 24.19 1.46 -1.15
CA PRO A 258 23.94 1.43 -2.59
C PRO A 258 22.84 0.41 -2.93
N VAL A 259 21.86 0.82 -3.74
CA VAL A 259 20.76 -0.03 -4.22
C VAL A 259 20.74 -0.03 -5.74
N ARG A 260 20.95 -1.21 -6.33
CA ARG A 260 20.91 -1.38 -7.78
C ARG A 260 19.48 -1.22 -8.30
N ILE A 261 19.32 -0.36 -9.29
CA ILE A 261 18.10 -0.17 -10.08
C ILE A 261 18.49 -0.11 -11.54
N TRP A 262 18.12 -1.14 -12.30
CA TRP A 262 18.61 -1.34 -13.67
C TRP A 262 20.14 -1.33 -13.74
N LYS A 263 20.71 -0.31 -14.39
CA LYS A 263 22.15 -0.10 -14.60
C LYS A 263 22.77 0.89 -13.63
N ASP A 264 21.95 1.54 -12.80
CA ASP A 264 22.38 2.55 -11.85
C ASP A 264 22.38 1.99 -10.42
N THR A 265 23.19 2.56 -9.54
CA THR A 265 23.30 2.14 -8.13
C THR A 265 23.28 3.37 -7.20
N PRO A 266 22.17 4.11 -7.11
CA PRO A 266 22.04 5.24 -6.19
C PRO A 266 22.14 4.79 -4.74
N VAL A 267 22.50 5.72 -3.87
CA VAL A 267 22.51 5.51 -2.42
C VAL A 267 21.10 5.74 -1.86
N ALA A 268 20.71 4.91 -0.90
CA ALA A 268 19.41 4.95 -0.26
C ALA A 268 19.51 4.57 1.22
N TYR A 269 18.61 5.12 2.04
CA TYR A 269 18.48 4.79 3.45
C TYR A 269 17.73 3.47 3.63
N ASP A 270 18.29 2.54 4.43
CA ASP A 270 17.64 1.28 4.80
C ASP A 270 16.58 1.49 5.88
N TYR A 271 15.35 1.07 5.60
CA TYR A 271 14.19 1.15 6.50
C TYR A 271 13.82 -0.22 7.11
N GLY A 272 14.70 -1.21 7.01
CA GLY A 272 14.44 -2.61 7.38
C GLY A 272 13.98 -2.83 8.81
N ARG A 273 14.35 -1.93 9.72
CA ARG A 273 13.89 -1.95 11.13
C ARG A 273 12.37 -1.84 11.29
N HIS A 274 11.68 -1.26 10.30
CA HIS A 274 10.23 -1.07 10.34
C HIS A 274 9.46 -2.22 9.70
N LEU A 275 10.15 -3.14 9.00
CA LEU A 275 9.47 -4.15 8.19
C LEU A 275 8.98 -5.31 9.07
N PRO A 276 7.65 -5.51 9.17
CA PRO A 276 7.12 -6.61 9.95
C PRO A 276 7.40 -7.95 9.26
N HIS A 277 7.57 -9.01 10.05
CA HIS A 277 7.78 -10.37 9.55
C HIS A 277 6.65 -10.82 8.61
N SER A 278 5.40 -10.48 8.94
CA SER A 278 4.21 -10.80 8.14
C SER A 278 4.25 -10.19 6.73
N LEU A 279 4.92 -9.05 6.52
CA LEU A 279 5.09 -8.51 5.16
C LEU A 279 6.08 -9.36 4.36
N ARG A 280 7.16 -9.84 4.99
CA ARG A 280 8.12 -10.73 4.35
C ARG A 280 7.46 -12.04 3.94
N GLU A 281 6.60 -12.59 4.80
CA GLU A 281 5.76 -13.76 4.46
C GLU A 281 4.77 -13.44 3.32
N PHE A 282 4.15 -12.26 3.33
CA PHE A 282 3.25 -11.82 2.26
C PHE A 282 3.97 -11.78 0.90
N LEU A 283 5.22 -11.31 0.87
CA LEU A 283 6.02 -11.18 -0.35
C LEU A 283 6.87 -12.40 -0.67
N ALA A 284 6.89 -13.41 0.21
CA ALA A 284 7.68 -14.61 0.01
C ALA A 284 7.25 -15.33 -1.28
N PRO A 285 8.20 -15.99 -1.98
CA PRO A 285 7.88 -16.80 -3.14
C PRO A 285 6.83 -17.86 -2.81
N THR A 286 5.98 -18.20 -3.77
CA THR A 286 5.06 -19.33 -3.62
C THR A 286 5.86 -20.64 -3.59
N ALA A 287 5.25 -21.74 -3.14
CA ALA A 287 5.95 -23.04 -3.09
C ALA A 287 6.51 -23.48 -4.46
N ALA A 288 5.91 -23.02 -5.57
CA ALA A 288 6.39 -23.28 -6.93
C ALA A 288 7.63 -22.44 -7.31
N ASP A 289 7.87 -21.33 -6.62
CA ASP A 289 8.99 -20.39 -6.83
C ASP A 289 10.01 -20.44 -5.68
N ALA A 290 9.99 -21.50 -4.87
CA ALA A 290 10.75 -21.65 -3.62
C ALA A 290 12.27 -21.79 -3.87
N GLY A 291 12.88 -20.71 -4.36
CA GLY A 291 14.33 -20.50 -4.32
C GLY A 291 14.78 -20.04 -2.94
N VAL A 292 16.06 -19.67 -2.84
CA VAL A 292 16.69 -19.14 -1.64
C VAL A 292 15.94 -17.89 -1.16
N SER A 293 15.38 -17.94 0.06
CA SER A 293 14.80 -16.78 0.73
C SER A 293 15.90 -15.74 0.98
N ARG A 294 15.89 -14.66 0.21
CA ARG A 294 16.85 -13.57 0.34
C ARG A 294 16.35 -12.51 1.33
N PRO A 295 17.26 -11.81 2.04
CA PRO A 295 16.89 -10.64 2.82
C PRO A 295 16.16 -9.62 1.93
N LEU A 296 14.98 -9.19 2.35
CA LEU A 296 14.17 -8.17 1.70
C LEU A 296 14.03 -6.98 2.66
N THR A 297 14.28 -5.77 2.16
CA THR A 297 14.04 -4.53 2.90
C THR A 297 13.37 -3.45 2.06
N LEU A 298 12.94 -2.37 2.71
CA LEU A 298 12.44 -1.15 2.10
C LEU A 298 13.55 -0.11 2.13
N PHE A 299 13.75 0.58 1.01
CA PHE A 299 14.71 1.65 0.86
C PHE A 299 14.01 2.95 0.55
N ARG A 300 14.51 4.05 1.10
CA ARG A 300 14.17 5.41 0.70
C ARG A 300 15.35 6.04 -0.02
N VAL A 301 15.15 6.62 -1.19
CA VAL A 301 16.22 7.29 -1.94
C VAL A 301 16.88 8.37 -1.08
N ASP A 302 18.20 8.51 -1.15
CA ASP A 302 18.89 9.66 -0.57
C ASP A 302 18.69 10.88 -1.50
N PRO A 303 18.11 12.00 -1.02
CA PRO A 303 17.87 13.19 -1.84
C PRO A 303 19.12 13.77 -2.50
N THR A 304 20.31 13.51 -1.95
CA THR A 304 21.60 13.96 -2.50
C THR A 304 22.14 13.04 -3.60
N HIS A 305 21.54 11.85 -3.77
CA HIS A 305 21.96 10.83 -4.74
C HIS A 305 20.86 10.49 -5.75
N HIS A 306 19.99 11.46 -6.09
CA HIS A 306 19.06 11.28 -7.20
C HIS A 306 19.80 11.02 -8.52
N ARG A 307 19.18 10.22 -9.40
CA ARG A 307 19.77 9.86 -10.68
C ARG A 307 19.47 10.94 -11.72
N GLN A 308 20.51 11.38 -12.41
CA GLN A 308 20.39 12.38 -13.48
C GLN A 308 19.80 11.75 -14.74
N VAL A 309 18.91 12.50 -15.41
CA VAL A 309 18.22 12.07 -16.63
C VAL A 309 18.78 12.85 -17.82
N PHE A 310 19.54 12.17 -18.69
CA PHE A 310 20.15 12.77 -19.89
C PHE A 310 19.29 12.50 -21.14
N ARG A 311 19.53 11.39 -21.86
CA ARG A 311 18.72 10.86 -22.98
C ARG A 311 17.96 11.94 -23.79
N ASN A 312 16.63 11.86 -23.85
CA ASN A 312 15.77 12.81 -24.56
C ASN A 312 15.20 13.87 -23.60
N ALA A 313 15.75 13.99 -22.39
CA ALA A 313 15.38 15.08 -21.51
C ALA A 313 15.98 16.39 -22.04
N PRO A 314 15.31 17.52 -21.81
CA PRO A 314 15.90 18.83 -22.03
C PRO A 314 17.24 18.97 -21.29
N ARG A 315 18.16 19.73 -21.87
CA ARG A 315 19.47 19.95 -21.27
C ARG A 315 19.39 20.93 -20.10
N LYS A 316 20.42 20.94 -19.24
CA LYS A 316 20.52 21.86 -18.12
C LYS A 316 20.45 23.32 -18.56
N GLU A 317 21.00 23.66 -19.72
CA GLU A 317 20.99 25.02 -20.26
C GLU A 317 19.58 25.47 -20.67
N GLU A 318 18.69 24.53 -21.02
CA GLU A 318 17.31 24.80 -21.42
C GLU A 318 16.39 24.95 -20.19
N LEU A 319 16.56 24.09 -19.18
CA LEU A 319 15.71 24.09 -17.98
C LEU A 319 16.26 24.94 -16.82
N GLY A 320 17.53 25.35 -16.87
CA GLY A 320 18.26 25.93 -15.75
C GLY A 320 18.76 24.90 -14.73
N PHE A 321 18.33 23.64 -14.82
CA PHE A 321 18.73 22.55 -13.94
C PHE A 321 18.81 21.21 -14.67
N GLN A 322 19.59 20.28 -14.13
CA GLN A 322 19.65 18.91 -14.64
C GLN A 322 18.45 18.10 -14.12
N PRO A 323 17.58 17.56 -14.98
CA PRO A 323 16.48 16.70 -14.56
C PRO A 323 16.98 15.49 -13.78
N VAL A 324 16.24 15.11 -12.74
CA VAL A 324 16.59 14.00 -11.85
C VAL A 324 15.38 13.11 -11.56
N THR A 325 15.66 11.90 -11.08
CA THR A 325 14.64 10.94 -10.65
C THR A 325 15.11 10.13 -9.45
N GLY A 326 14.16 9.71 -8.60
CA GLY A 326 14.40 8.74 -7.55
C GLY A 326 14.39 7.31 -8.11
N PHE A 327 13.52 6.46 -7.56
CA PHE A 327 13.38 5.07 -7.99
C PHE A 327 12.46 4.87 -9.22
N ALA A 328 12.12 5.92 -9.98
CA ALA A 328 11.44 5.73 -11.27
C ALA A 328 12.30 4.91 -12.24
N ASP A 329 11.74 4.39 -13.34
CA ASP A 329 12.57 3.59 -14.26
C ASP A 329 13.53 4.47 -15.06
N ALA A 330 13.05 5.58 -15.63
CA ALA A 330 13.85 6.45 -16.48
C ALA A 330 13.57 7.96 -16.26
N TYR A 331 12.30 8.38 -16.29
CA TYR A 331 11.91 9.78 -16.16
C TYR A 331 11.01 10.02 -14.94
N PRO A 332 10.94 11.26 -14.42
CA PRO A 332 10.19 11.60 -13.21
C PRO A 332 8.66 11.57 -13.38
N LEU A 333 8.14 11.82 -14.57
CA LEU A 333 6.70 11.85 -14.84
C LEU A 333 6.33 10.91 -16.00
N HIS A 334 5.11 10.39 -15.96
CA HIS A 334 4.51 9.59 -17.03
C HIS A 334 3.07 10.05 -17.27
N ILE A 335 2.75 10.40 -18.50
CA ILE A 335 1.40 10.80 -18.93
C ILE A 335 0.80 9.75 -19.85
N LEU A 336 -0.52 9.57 -19.76
CA LEU A 336 -1.24 8.58 -20.55
C LEU A 336 -2.65 9.08 -20.88
N ASN A 337 -3.04 8.96 -22.15
CA ASN A 337 -4.39 9.23 -22.58
C ASN A 337 -5.28 8.00 -22.33
N ILE A 338 -6.44 8.20 -21.69
CA ILE A 338 -7.40 7.13 -21.45
C ILE A 338 -7.93 6.52 -22.76
N ALA A 339 -8.07 7.30 -23.84
CA ALA A 339 -8.51 6.80 -25.13
C ALA A 339 -7.52 5.78 -25.74
N SER A 340 -6.22 6.01 -25.55
CA SER A 340 -5.16 5.07 -25.96
C SER A 340 -5.28 3.73 -25.23
N VAL A 341 -5.70 3.76 -23.97
CA VAL A 341 -5.93 2.53 -23.18
C VAL A 341 -7.17 1.80 -23.68
N HIS A 342 -8.23 2.52 -24.03
CA HIS A 342 -9.44 1.94 -24.62
C HIS A 342 -9.16 1.23 -25.94
N ASP A 343 -8.35 1.81 -26.83
CA ASP A 343 -7.95 1.14 -28.08
C ASP A 343 -7.20 -0.17 -27.81
N VAL A 344 -6.24 -0.16 -26.86
CA VAL A 344 -5.54 -1.39 -26.44
C VAL A 344 -6.50 -2.40 -25.83
N ALA A 345 -7.42 -1.95 -24.97
CA ALA A 345 -8.40 -2.79 -24.29
C ALA A 345 -9.33 -3.49 -25.27
N ALA A 346 -9.82 -2.79 -26.29
CA ALA A 346 -10.67 -3.36 -27.33
C ALA A 346 -9.97 -4.51 -28.08
N ARG A 347 -8.66 -4.40 -28.31
CA ARG A 347 -7.86 -5.40 -29.02
C ARG A 347 -7.51 -6.64 -28.18
N CYS A 348 -7.55 -6.53 -26.84
CA CYS A 348 -7.26 -7.66 -25.94
C CYS A 348 -8.46 -8.09 -25.08
N ALA A 349 -9.67 -7.60 -25.37
CA ALA A 349 -10.88 -7.81 -24.56
C ALA A 349 -11.24 -9.28 -24.33
N ARG A 350 -10.90 -10.18 -25.27
CA ARG A 350 -11.10 -11.64 -25.10
C ARG A 350 -10.32 -12.19 -23.89
N ASP A 351 -9.09 -11.73 -23.71
CA ASP A 351 -8.16 -12.28 -22.71
C ASP A 351 -8.14 -11.42 -21.43
N ILE A 352 -8.36 -10.10 -21.57
CA ILE A 352 -8.51 -9.14 -20.46
C ILE A 352 -9.75 -8.27 -20.71
N PRO A 353 -10.96 -8.70 -20.28
CA PRO A 353 -12.22 -7.97 -20.53
C PRO A 353 -12.26 -6.56 -19.91
N ARG A 354 -11.46 -6.31 -18.86
CA ARG A 354 -11.36 -5.02 -18.18
C ARG A 354 -9.91 -4.62 -17.97
N LEU A 355 -9.32 -3.99 -18.98
CA LEU A 355 -7.95 -3.49 -18.92
C LEU A 355 -7.91 -2.10 -18.24
N SER A 356 -7.72 -2.07 -16.92
CA SER A 356 -7.62 -0.80 -16.17
C SER A 356 -6.39 0.02 -16.55
N VAL A 357 -6.54 1.35 -16.65
CA VAL A 357 -5.44 2.29 -16.90
C VAL A 357 -4.35 2.22 -15.82
N ARG A 358 -4.71 1.79 -14.61
CA ARG A 358 -3.81 1.63 -13.46
C ARG A 358 -2.67 0.64 -13.71
N ARG A 359 -2.84 -0.30 -14.64
CA ARG A 359 -1.79 -1.24 -15.09
C ARG A 359 -0.57 -0.52 -15.66
N PHE A 360 -0.76 0.69 -16.20
CA PHE A 360 0.28 1.43 -16.89
C PHE A 360 1.07 2.40 -16.00
N ARG A 361 0.61 2.63 -14.76
CA ARG A 361 1.31 3.42 -13.72
C ARG A 361 1.73 4.82 -14.18
N ALA A 362 0.82 5.50 -14.86
CA ALA A 362 0.98 6.91 -15.20
C ALA A 362 0.67 7.79 -13.98
N ASN A 363 1.38 8.91 -13.93
CA ASN A 363 1.17 9.96 -12.95
C ASN A 363 0.02 10.89 -13.36
N ILE A 364 -0.14 11.12 -14.67
CA ILE A 364 -1.17 12.00 -15.23
C ILE A 364 -1.99 11.19 -16.22
N ILE A 365 -3.31 11.10 -15.98
CA ILE A 365 -4.26 10.55 -16.95
C ILE A 365 -5.01 11.71 -17.59
N VAL A 366 -5.05 11.75 -18.92
CA VAL A 366 -5.76 12.78 -19.69
C VAL A 366 -6.98 12.15 -20.37
N GLU A 367 -8.05 12.93 -20.48
CA GLU A 367 -9.26 12.61 -21.26
C GLU A 367 -9.56 13.70 -22.29
N GLY A 368 -10.20 13.31 -23.41
CA GLY A 368 -10.58 14.21 -24.49
C GLY A 368 -9.84 14.00 -25.82
N PRO A 369 -8.50 13.84 -25.87
CA PRO A 369 -7.81 13.61 -27.14
C PRO A 369 -8.12 12.23 -27.74
N GLU A 370 -8.01 12.11 -29.06
CA GLU A 370 -8.07 10.82 -29.75
C GLU A 370 -6.98 9.86 -29.28
N ALA A 371 -7.22 8.55 -29.45
CA ALA A 371 -6.26 7.52 -29.08
C ALA A 371 -4.88 7.81 -29.72
N PHE A 372 -3.85 7.76 -28.87
CA PHE A 372 -2.44 7.98 -29.18
C PHE A 372 -2.07 9.41 -29.58
N ALA A 373 -2.96 10.39 -29.46
CA ALA A 373 -2.64 11.80 -29.72
C ALA A 373 -1.42 12.28 -28.91
N GLU A 374 -1.21 11.73 -27.71
CA GLU A 374 -0.09 12.04 -26.83
C GLU A 374 1.28 11.71 -27.44
N ASP A 375 1.35 10.81 -28.43
CA ASP A 375 2.60 10.42 -29.10
C ASP A 375 3.28 11.59 -29.83
N HIS A 376 2.55 12.68 -30.09
CA HIS A 376 2.99 13.85 -30.84
C HIS A 376 3.27 15.08 -29.95
N TRP A 377 2.97 15.00 -28.65
CA TRP A 377 3.18 16.11 -27.75
C TRP A 377 4.67 16.32 -27.48
N LYS A 378 5.08 17.59 -27.39
CA LYS A 378 6.47 17.99 -27.11
C LYS A 378 6.58 18.79 -25.81
N ARG A 379 5.62 19.67 -25.58
CA ARG A 379 5.49 20.50 -24.37
C ARG A 379 4.01 20.56 -24.02
N ILE A 380 3.71 20.49 -22.73
CA ILE A 380 2.35 20.63 -22.22
C ILE A 380 2.38 21.63 -21.06
N LEU A 381 1.28 22.38 -20.90
CA LEU A 381 1.10 23.31 -19.81
C LEU A 381 -0.14 22.92 -19.03
N ILE A 382 0.04 22.52 -17.79
CA ILE A 382 -1.05 22.12 -16.89
C ILE A 382 -1.48 23.33 -16.08
N ARG A 383 -2.78 23.61 -16.06
CA ARG A 383 -3.35 24.72 -15.29
C ARG A 383 -4.47 24.23 -14.37
N PRO A 384 -4.66 24.85 -13.19
CA PRO A 384 -5.83 24.62 -12.37
C PRO A 384 -7.12 24.98 -13.11
N THR A 385 -8.20 24.24 -12.82
CA THR A 385 -9.52 24.53 -13.35
C THR A 385 -10.01 25.88 -12.83
N GLY A 386 -10.35 26.81 -13.73
CA GLY A 386 -10.90 28.12 -13.38
C GLY A 386 -9.88 29.25 -13.27
N GLY A 387 -8.59 28.97 -13.51
CA GLY A 387 -7.55 30.00 -13.50
C GLY A 387 -7.69 31.02 -14.63
N LYS A 388 -7.85 32.29 -14.26
CA LYS A 388 -8.01 33.44 -15.19
C LYS A 388 -6.97 34.56 -14.98
N SER A 389 -5.96 34.35 -14.12
CA SER A 389 -4.98 35.38 -13.76
C SER A 389 -3.53 34.93 -13.99
N ASP A 390 -2.60 35.87 -14.15
CA ASP A 390 -1.16 35.61 -14.34
C ASP A 390 -0.50 34.93 -13.12
N ALA A 391 -1.13 34.99 -11.94
CA ALA A 391 -0.71 34.22 -10.76
C ALA A 391 -0.99 32.70 -10.89
N ASP A 392 -1.67 32.29 -11.96
CA ASP A 392 -2.07 30.92 -12.28
C ASP A 392 -1.23 30.36 -13.44
N SER A 393 0.09 30.60 -13.37
CA SER A 393 1.04 30.40 -14.48
C SER A 393 1.09 28.96 -15.02
N GLY A 394 0.50 28.01 -14.30
CA GLY A 394 0.51 26.60 -14.62
C GLY A 394 1.89 25.97 -14.46
N VAL A 395 1.95 24.65 -14.64
CA VAL A 395 3.19 23.89 -14.62
C VAL A 395 3.49 23.41 -16.02
N GLU A 396 4.62 23.87 -16.56
CA GLU A 396 5.10 23.40 -17.84
C GLU A 396 5.83 22.05 -17.69
N ILE A 397 5.57 21.15 -18.62
CA ILE A 397 6.15 19.81 -18.66
C ILE A 397 6.66 19.53 -20.07
N HIS A 398 7.92 19.11 -20.17
CA HIS A 398 8.51 18.62 -21.40
C HIS A 398 8.17 17.15 -21.60
N VAL A 399 7.69 16.82 -22.80
CA VAL A 399 7.43 15.45 -23.22
C VAL A 399 8.68 14.91 -23.89
N ALA A 400 9.43 14.08 -23.16
CA ALA A 400 10.78 13.69 -23.54
C ALA A 400 10.79 12.56 -24.57
N CYS A 401 10.06 11.47 -24.30
CA CYS A 401 10.02 10.33 -25.22
C CYS A 401 8.80 9.44 -24.99
N ARG A 402 8.56 8.53 -25.93
CA ARG A 402 7.57 7.47 -25.77
C ARG A 402 7.97 6.52 -24.64
N THR A 403 6.98 5.99 -23.94
CA THR A 403 7.21 5.03 -22.87
C THR A 403 7.25 3.62 -23.43
N MET A 404 8.46 3.07 -23.52
CA MET A 404 8.67 1.66 -23.83
C MET A 404 8.02 0.78 -22.76
N ARG A 405 7.11 -0.10 -23.17
CA ARG A 405 6.36 -0.98 -22.28
C ARG A 405 7.12 -2.29 -22.09
N CYS A 406 7.37 -2.61 -20.83
CA CYS A 406 7.77 -3.95 -20.40
C CYS A 406 6.53 -4.78 -20.02
N ARG A 407 6.72 -6.00 -19.53
CA ARG A 407 5.63 -6.90 -19.08
C ARG A 407 4.95 -6.49 -17.76
N LEU A 408 5.28 -5.32 -17.19
CA LEU A 408 4.65 -4.83 -15.96
C LEU A 408 3.12 -4.72 -16.06
N PRO A 409 2.52 -4.20 -17.15
CA PRO A 409 1.07 -4.06 -17.27
C PRO A 409 0.29 -5.38 -17.29
N ASN A 410 0.99 -6.51 -17.43
CA ASN A 410 0.38 -7.84 -17.35
C ASN A 410 -0.13 -8.15 -15.94
N VAL A 411 0.39 -7.48 -14.91
CA VAL A 411 -0.08 -7.63 -13.52
C VAL A 411 -1.36 -6.83 -13.33
N ASP A 412 -2.41 -7.52 -12.89
CA ASP A 412 -3.66 -6.87 -12.48
C ASP A 412 -3.47 -6.15 -11.14
N PRO A 413 -3.72 -4.83 -11.07
CA PRO A 413 -3.49 -4.06 -9.85
C PRO A 413 -4.49 -4.37 -8.72
N ALA A 414 -5.65 -4.95 -9.02
CA ALA A 414 -6.66 -5.31 -8.03
C ALA A 414 -6.43 -6.71 -7.44
N THR A 415 -5.90 -7.64 -8.23
CA THR A 415 -5.74 -9.05 -7.80
C THR A 415 -4.30 -9.47 -7.58
N GLY A 416 -3.33 -8.72 -8.12
CA GLY A 416 -1.91 -9.10 -8.12
C GLY A 416 -1.60 -10.29 -9.04
N ILE A 417 -2.57 -10.76 -9.82
CA ILE A 417 -2.38 -11.88 -10.76
C ILE A 417 -1.76 -11.36 -12.04
N ARG A 418 -0.70 -12.04 -12.49
CA ARG A 418 -0.01 -11.72 -13.74
C ARG A 418 -0.57 -12.56 -14.88
N HIS A 419 -1.08 -11.90 -15.92
CA HIS A 419 -1.40 -12.57 -17.16
C HIS A 419 -0.11 -12.98 -17.91
N ALA A 420 -0.09 -14.15 -18.54
CA ALA A 420 1.11 -14.71 -19.17
C ALA A 420 1.67 -13.81 -20.29
N SER A 421 0.79 -13.26 -21.14
CA SER A 421 1.18 -12.52 -22.35
C SER A 421 0.54 -11.13 -22.50
N GLU A 422 -0.73 -10.94 -22.12
CA GLU A 422 -1.43 -9.65 -22.26
C GLU A 422 -1.22 -8.65 -21.11
N PRO A 423 -1.25 -7.33 -21.38
CA PRO A 423 -1.43 -6.71 -22.70
C PRO A 423 -0.12 -6.58 -23.53
N ASP A 424 1.01 -7.12 -23.07
CA ASP A 424 2.31 -7.03 -23.77
C ASP A 424 2.25 -7.57 -25.21
N ARG A 425 1.61 -8.72 -25.44
CA ARG A 425 1.43 -9.30 -26.79
C ARG A 425 0.62 -8.38 -27.69
N THR A 426 -0.53 -7.89 -27.22
CA THR A 426 -1.37 -6.96 -28.00
C THR A 426 -0.64 -5.67 -28.31
N LEU A 427 0.06 -5.07 -27.35
CA LEU A 427 0.85 -3.87 -27.61
C LEU A 427 1.95 -4.13 -28.65
N LYS A 428 2.67 -5.24 -28.56
CA LYS A 428 3.72 -5.58 -29.53
C LYS A 428 3.21 -5.84 -30.94
N SER A 429 1.95 -6.21 -31.13
CA SER A 429 1.43 -6.47 -32.48
C SER A 429 1.31 -5.21 -33.33
N TYR A 430 1.11 -4.03 -32.73
CA TYR A 430 0.86 -2.79 -33.49
C TYR A 430 1.49 -1.50 -32.92
N ARG A 431 2.08 -1.53 -31.71
CA ARG A 431 2.65 -0.35 -31.05
C ARG A 431 4.17 -0.32 -30.98
N ARG A 432 4.86 -1.08 -31.83
CA ARG A 432 6.33 -0.99 -32.01
C ARG A 432 6.65 0.18 -32.95
N ILE A 433 6.48 1.38 -32.41
CA ILE A 433 6.51 2.65 -33.16
C ILE A 433 7.75 3.51 -32.86
N ASP A 434 8.67 3.03 -32.04
CA ASP A 434 9.94 3.72 -31.77
C ASP A 434 11.03 3.15 -32.71
N PRO A 435 11.57 3.94 -33.65
CA PRO A 435 12.64 3.49 -34.53
C PRO A 435 13.92 3.08 -33.79
N GLY A 436 14.14 3.61 -32.58
CA GLY A 436 15.29 3.29 -31.75
C GLY A 436 15.20 1.96 -31.01
N ASP A 437 13.99 1.37 -30.92
CA ASP A 437 13.77 0.02 -30.39
C ASP A 437 12.60 -0.65 -31.14
N PRO A 438 12.90 -1.36 -32.24
CA PRO A 438 11.88 -2.01 -33.06
C PRO A 438 11.26 -3.25 -32.39
N THR A 439 11.70 -3.62 -31.18
CA THR A 439 11.27 -4.86 -30.51
C THR A 439 10.21 -4.64 -29.45
N ASN A 440 10.25 -3.49 -28.78
CA ASN A 440 9.35 -3.18 -27.67
C ASN A 440 8.25 -2.18 -28.10
N ALA A 441 7.09 -2.31 -27.48
CA ALA A 441 5.94 -1.46 -27.79
C ALA A 441 5.94 -0.17 -26.97
N CYS A 442 5.26 0.87 -27.46
CA CYS A 442 5.10 2.16 -26.80
C CYS A 442 3.65 2.43 -26.38
N LEU A 443 3.46 2.93 -25.16
CA LEU A 443 2.18 3.48 -24.71
C LEU A 443 2.37 4.52 -23.60
N GLY A 444 1.87 5.73 -23.81
CA GLY A 444 2.08 6.88 -22.93
C GLY A 444 3.45 7.52 -23.12
N MET A 445 3.66 8.68 -22.50
CA MET A 445 4.87 9.50 -22.69
C MET A 445 5.61 9.72 -21.36
N GLN A 446 6.93 9.60 -21.42
CA GLN A 446 7.83 9.96 -20.34
C GLN A 446 8.08 11.47 -20.37
N CYS A 447 8.02 12.11 -19.21
CA CYS A 447 8.05 13.56 -19.10
C CYS A 447 8.99 14.08 -18.02
N VAL A 448 9.39 15.34 -18.16
CA VAL A 448 10.21 16.09 -17.21
C VAL A 448 9.50 17.41 -16.90
N PRO A 449 9.28 17.76 -15.62
CA PRO A 449 8.73 19.07 -15.28
C PRO A 449 9.76 20.17 -15.54
N ALA A 450 9.31 21.33 -16.00
CA ALA A 450 10.16 22.51 -16.22
C ALA A 450 10.36 23.36 -14.95
N ALA A 451 9.94 22.87 -13.78
CA ALA A 451 9.96 23.59 -12.51
C ALA A 451 10.69 22.81 -11.41
N GLN A 452 11.36 23.55 -10.52
CA GLN A 452 11.93 23.05 -9.26
C GLN A 452 11.10 23.53 -8.06
N GLY A 453 9.84 23.09 -7.93
CA GLY A 453 8.97 23.44 -6.81
C GLY A 453 7.86 24.42 -7.20
N SER A 454 6.75 23.87 -7.70
CA SER A 454 5.52 24.59 -8.08
C SER A 454 4.29 23.78 -7.73
#